data_AF-A0A645IJ38-F1
#
_entry.id   AF-A0A645IJ38-F1
#
_cell.length_a   1.000
_cell.length_b   1.000
_cell.length_c   1.000
_cell.angle_alpha   90.00
_cell.angle_beta   90.00
_cell.angle_gamma   90.00
#
_symmetry.space_group_name_H-M   'P 1'
#
loop_
_entity.id
_entity.type
_entity.pdbx_description
1 polymer ?
#
loop_
_entity_poly.entity_id
_entity_poly.type
_entity_poly.pdbx_seq_one_letter_code
_entity_poly.pdbx_strand_id
1 'polypeptide(L)'
;MDLTVKLTTAERVYDMQFITTYPNAETDVFDFKVHFVNPFSIELDPAADFQLIDKVNGTADTQDLMANYIVKFKGKKIVTKGVAETTNSATTVVATDFVDITNAAYGLFYELTPGTSYFTISKAGGNAFNKQSVLTWDNVGTALQTEQTVATTKVKFVASFAEITRTADNVTVKPE
;
A
#
# COMPACT_ATOMS: atom_id res chain seq x y z
N MET A 1 -14.58 -20.54 14.44
CA MET A 1 -13.27 -19.87 14.38
C MET A 1 -13.50 -18.56 13.65
N ASP A 2 -13.70 -17.47 14.40
CA ASP A 2 -13.76 -16.15 13.76
C ASP A 2 -12.37 -15.83 13.19
N LEU A 3 -12.31 -15.41 11.94
CA LEU A 3 -11.10 -14.88 11.32
C LEU A 3 -10.83 -13.47 11.88
N THR A 4 -10.50 -13.39 13.16
CA THR A 4 -10.25 -12.12 13.86
C THR A 4 -8.89 -11.51 13.51
N VAL A 5 -7.99 -12.29 12.90
CA VAL A 5 -6.64 -11.85 12.54
C VAL A 5 -6.55 -11.58 11.05
N LYS A 6 -6.33 -10.32 10.69
CA LYS A 6 -6.12 -9.89 9.30
C LYS A 6 -5.00 -10.69 8.62
N LEU A 7 -5.16 -10.93 7.33
CA LEU A 7 -4.09 -11.46 6.50
C LEU A 7 -3.16 -10.32 6.09
N THR A 8 -1.95 -10.29 6.64
CA THR A 8 -0.94 -9.23 6.43
C THR A 8 0.21 -9.64 5.50
N THR A 9 0.36 -10.95 5.26
CA THR A 9 1.32 -11.53 4.33
C THR A 9 0.64 -11.84 3.00
N ALA A 10 1.41 -12.18 1.96
CA ALA A 10 0.86 -12.62 0.67
C ALA A 10 0.03 -13.91 0.83
N GLU A 11 0.45 -14.79 1.72
CA GLU A 11 -0.19 -16.05 2.02
C GLU A 11 0.03 -16.46 3.48
N ARG A 12 -0.94 -17.16 4.05
CA ARG A 12 -0.82 -17.88 5.32
C ARG A 12 -1.26 -19.31 5.11
N VAL A 13 -0.41 -20.26 5.49
CA VAL A 13 -0.66 -21.70 5.34
C VAL A 13 -0.90 -22.31 6.71
N TYR A 14 -1.92 -23.15 6.83
CA TYR A 14 -2.19 -23.96 8.01
C TYR A 14 -2.09 -25.43 7.64
N ASP A 15 -1.24 -26.17 8.35
CA ASP A 15 -1.25 -27.62 8.33
C ASP A 15 -2.45 -28.10 9.15
N MET A 16 -3.31 -28.90 8.53
CA MET A 16 -4.55 -29.41 9.11
C MET A 16 -4.61 -30.92 8.96
N GLN A 17 -5.33 -31.54 9.89
CA GLN A 17 -5.58 -32.98 9.89
C GLN A 17 -7.07 -33.23 9.85
N PHE A 18 -7.49 -34.08 8.91
CA PHE A 18 -8.82 -34.68 8.95
C PHE A 18 -8.67 -36.07 9.56
N ILE A 19 -9.18 -36.23 10.77
CA ILE A 19 -9.06 -37.46 11.54
C ILE A 19 -10.41 -38.19 11.50
N THR A 20 -10.41 -39.39 10.94
CA THR A 20 -11.57 -40.29 10.97
C THR A 20 -11.31 -41.39 11.98
N THR A 21 -12.16 -41.50 13.00
CA THR A 21 -12.12 -42.61 13.97
C THR A 21 -13.28 -43.55 13.69
N TYR A 22 -12.96 -44.83 13.46
CA TYR A 22 -13.93 -45.87 13.14
C TYR A 22 -14.48 -46.54 14.41
N PRO A 23 -15.65 -47.23 14.35
CA PRO A 23 -16.25 -47.89 15.52
C PRO A 23 -15.38 -48.97 16.17
N ASN A 24 -14.42 -49.55 15.43
CA ASN A 24 -13.43 -50.50 15.93
C ASN A 24 -12.18 -49.83 16.56
N ALA A 25 -12.24 -48.52 16.80
CA ALA A 25 -11.15 -47.68 17.33
C ALA A 25 -9.94 -47.52 16.39
N GLU A 26 -10.02 -47.96 15.14
CA GLU A 26 -9.02 -47.58 14.12
C GLU A 26 -9.14 -46.09 13.81
N THR A 27 -8.00 -45.46 13.53
CA THR A 27 -7.93 -44.02 13.23
C THR A 27 -7.15 -43.81 11.94
N ASP A 28 -7.78 -43.13 10.99
CA ASP A 28 -7.11 -42.60 9.80
C ASP A 28 -6.86 -41.11 9.98
N VAL A 29 -5.66 -40.67 9.63
CA VAL A 29 -5.24 -39.27 9.66
C VAL A 29 -4.90 -38.85 8.24
N PHE A 30 -5.63 -37.87 7.72
CA PHE A 30 -5.37 -37.25 6.43
C PHE A 30 -4.82 -35.85 6.65
N ASP A 31 -3.52 -35.68 6.40
CA ASP A 31 -2.87 -34.38 6.46
C ASP A 31 -3.16 -33.57 5.19
N PHE A 32 -3.52 -32.31 5.34
CA PHE A 32 -3.71 -31.38 4.23
C PHE A 32 -3.31 -29.96 4.63
N LYS A 33 -3.03 -29.13 3.62
CA LYS A 33 -2.67 -27.72 3.81
C LYS A 33 -3.80 -26.82 3.36
N VAL A 34 -4.15 -25.85 4.20
CA VAL A 34 -5.10 -24.80 3.84
C VAL A 34 -4.34 -23.50 3.61
N HIS A 35 -4.52 -22.94 2.41
CA HIS A 35 -3.86 -21.73 1.95
C HIS A 35 -4.84 -20.55 1.99
N PHE A 36 -4.55 -19.55 2.82
CA PHE A 36 -5.25 -18.27 2.83
C PHE A 36 -4.40 -17.25 2.08
N VAL A 37 -4.81 -16.91 0.86
CA VAL A 37 -4.10 -15.97 -0.02
C VAL A 37 -4.69 -14.57 0.11
N ASN A 38 -3.83 -13.56 0.22
CA ASN A 38 -4.25 -12.17 0.31
C ASN A 38 -4.87 -11.77 -1.03
N PRO A 39 -6.13 -11.33 -1.04
CA PRO A 39 -6.78 -11.01 -2.30
C PRO A 39 -6.34 -9.66 -2.85
N PHE A 40 -5.65 -8.84 -2.05
CA PHE A 40 -5.22 -7.51 -2.45
C PHE A 40 -3.83 -7.52 -3.08
N SER A 41 -3.65 -6.61 -4.04
CA SER A 41 -2.34 -6.21 -4.58
C SER A 41 -2.32 -4.71 -4.83
N ILE A 42 -1.14 -4.10 -4.77
CA ILE A 42 -0.93 -2.69 -5.06
C ILE A 42 0.07 -2.58 -6.21
N GLU A 43 -0.38 -1.98 -7.31
CA GLU A 43 0.41 -1.71 -8.50
C GLU A 43 0.59 -0.21 -8.68
N LEU A 44 1.62 0.18 -9.44
CA LEU A 44 1.80 1.55 -9.87
C LEU A 44 0.89 1.84 -11.06
N ASP A 45 0.31 3.04 -11.07
CA ASP A 45 -0.29 3.60 -12.28
C ASP A 45 0.83 3.79 -13.33
N PRO A 46 0.57 3.54 -14.63
CA PRO A 46 1.59 3.72 -15.66
C PRO A 46 2.15 5.15 -15.75
N ALA A 47 1.40 6.14 -15.26
CA ALA A 47 1.82 7.54 -15.18
C ALA A 47 2.25 7.94 -13.76
N ALA A 48 2.64 6.98 -12.92
CA ALA A 48 3.13 7.27 -11.57
C ALA A 48 4.40 8.15 -11.62
N ASP A 49 4.43 9.18 -10.77
CA ASP A 49 5.53 10.14 -10.69
C ASP A 49 5.91 10.42 -9.23
N PHE A 50 7.20 10.31 -8.94
CA PHE A 50 7.80 10.48 -7.62
C PHE A 50 8.86 11.59 -7.60
N GLN A 51 8.92 12.39 -8.68
CA GLN A 51 9.90 13.45 -8.82
C GLN A 51 9.33 14.79 -8.31
N LEU A 52 10.09 15.44 -7.45
CA LEU A 52 9.89 16.81 -6.99
C LEU A 52 10.93 17.73 -7.67
N ILE A 53 10.69 19.04 -7.60
CA ILE A 53 11.59 20.06 -8.15
C ILE A 53 12.19 20.90 -7.02
N ASP A 54 13.51 21.05 -7.06
CA ASP A 54 14.23 21.96 -6.19
C ASP A 54 14.16 23.39 -6.74
N LYS A 55 13.09 24.11 -6.38
CA LYS A 55 12.82 25.46 -6.90
C LYS A 55 13.87 26.45 -6.41
N VAL A 56 14.45 27.22 -7.33
CA VAL A 56 15.52 28.19 -7.02
C VAL A 56 14.99 29.41 -6.26
N ASN A 57 13.70 29.70 -6.42
CA ASN A 57 13.02 30.80 -5.73
C ASN A 57 12.72 30.53 -4.24
N GLY A 58 13.11 29.36 -3.70
CA GLY A 58 12.90 28.97 -2.31
C GLY A 58 11.47 28.60 -1.96
N THR A 59 10.57 28.50 -2.94
CA THR A 59 9.20 28.00 -2.70
C THR A 59 9.19 26.49 -2.59
N ALA A 60 8.32 25.98 -1.72
CA ALA A 60 8.12 24.55 -1.59
C ALA A 60 7.60 23.94 -2.89
N ASP A 61 8.03 22.72 -3.16
CA ASP A 61 7.41 21.86 -4.18
C ASP A 61 6.62 20.73 -3.51
N THR A 62 5.51 20.35 -4.12
CA THR A 62 4.60 19.36 -3.55
C THR A 62 4.20 18.31 -4.56
N GLN A 63 4.19 17.06 -4.14
CA GLN A 63 3.78 15.93 -4.96
C GLN A 63 2.76 15.08 -4.20
N ASP A 64 1.62 14.82 -4.81
CA ASP A 64 0.61 13.92 -4.24
C ASP A 64 0.81 12.49 -4.74
N LEU A 65 1.22 11.60 -3.85
CA LEU A 65 1.44 10.19 -4.16
C LEU A 65 0.16 9.41 -4.40
N MET A 66 -1.01 9.94 -4.04
CA MET A 66 -2.28 9.22 -4.16
C MET A 66 -2.55 8.78 -5.61
N ALA A 67 -2.17 9.62 -6.57
CA ALA A 67 -2.36 9.39 -8.00
C ALA A 67 -1.48 8.26 -8.57
N ASN A 68 -0.47 7.79 -7.84
CA ASN A 68 0.51 6.82 -8.32
C ASN A 68 0.07 5.37 -8.17
N TYR A 69 -1.01 5.08 -7.43
CA TYR A 69 -1.33 3.72 -7.01
C TYR A 69 -2.69 3.22 -7.51
N ILE A 70 -2.71 1.95 -7.86
CA ILE A 70 -3.88 1.16 -8.19
C ILE A 70 -3.93 -0.03 -7.24
N VAL A 71 -5.01 -0.16 -6.48
CA VAL A 71 -5.29 -1.35 -5.66
C VAL A 71 -6.16 -2.28 -6.46
N LYS A 72 -5.82 -3.56 -6.46
CA LYS A 72 -6.62 -4.63 -7.07
C LYS A 72 -7.08 -5.64 -6.03
N PHE A 73 -8.30 -6.12 -6.19
CA PHE A 73 -8.86 -7.27 -5.50
C PHE A 73 -9.00 -8.43 -6.50
N LYS A 74 -8.31 -9.54 -6.26
CA LYS A 74 -8.26 -10.71 -7.15
C LYS A 74 -7.98 -10.35 -8.63
N GLY A 75 -7.06 -9.42 -8.85
CA GLY A 75 -6.64 -8.97 -10.19
C GLY A 75 -7.52 -7.89 -10.84
N LYS A 76 -8.65 -7.50 -10.23
CA LYS A 76 -9.50 -6.40 -10.71
C LYS A 76 -9.32 -5.16 -9.86
N LYS A 77 -9.32 -3.98 -10.48
CA LYS A 77 -9.18 -2.68 -9.79
C LYS A 77 -10.33 -2.49 -8.82
N ILE A 78 -9.98 -2.04 -7.61
CA ILE A 78 -10.94 -1.71 -6.55
C ILE A 78 -10.74 -0.27 -6.05
N VAL A 79 -9.51 0.24 -6.13
CA VAL A 79 -9.19 1.66 -5.91
C VAL A 79 -8.22 2.11 -6.99
N THR A 80 -8.53 3.22 -7.66
CA THR A 80 -7.66 3.84 -8.66
C THR A 80 -7.38 5.27 -8.23
N LYS A 81 -6.11 5.63 -8.06
CA LYS A 81 -5.69 7.00 -7.68
C LYS A 81 -6.37 7.50 -6.40
N GLY A 82 -6.50 6.61 -5.41
CA GLY A 82 -7.19 6.87 -4.14
C GLY A 82 -8.72 6.89 -4.21
N VAL A 83 -9.32 6.76 -5.40
CA VAL A 83 -10.77 6.77 -5.60
C VAL A 83 -11.30 5.33 -5.66
N ALA A 84 -12.34 5.04 -4.88
CA ALA A 84 -13.03 3.76 -4.95
C ALA A 84 -13.69 3.54 -6.31
N GLU A 85 -13.51 2.34 -6.86
CA GLU A 85 -14.31 1.91 -8.00
C GLU A 85 -15.76 1.71 -7.58
N THR A 86 -16.70 2.26 -8.35
CA THR A 86 -18.14 2.26 -8.03
C THR A 86 -18.96 1.34 -8.92
N THR A 87 -18.32 0.68 -9.89
CA THR A 87 -19.00 -0.20 -10.84
C THR A 87 -18.20 -1.47 -11.12
N ASN A 88 -18.92 -2.57 -11.35
CA ASN A 88 -18.33 -3.84 -11.78
C ASN A 88 -18.11 -3.84 -13.29
N SER A 89 -16.93 -4.27 -13.73
CA SER A 89 -16.61 -4.44 -15.14
C SER A 89 -15.67 -5.64 -15.37
N ALA A 90 -15.16 -5.76 -16.59
CA ALA A 90 -14.10 -6.71 -16.92
C ALA A 90 -12.84 -6.46 -16.07
N THR A 91 -12.54 -5.20 -15.75
CA THR A 91 -11.29 -4.78 -15.09
C THR A 91 -11.48 -4.17 -13.71
N THR A 92 -12.71 -3.88 -13.28
CA THR A 92 -13.03 -3.24 -11.99
C THR A 92 -14.02 -4.07 -11.17
N VAL A 93 -14.00 -3.88 -9.85
CA VAL A 93 -15.02 -4.36 -8.92
C VAL A 93 -15.43 -3.23 -7.97
N VAL A 94 -16.70 -3.22 -7.56
CA VAL A 94 -17.22 -2.21 -6.63
C VAL A 94 -16.49 -2.30 -5.28
N ALA A 95 -15.90 -1.19 -4.83
CA ALA A 95 -15.08 -1.18 -3.62
C ALA A 95 -15.86 -1.48 -2.36
N THR A 96 -17.07 -0.91 -2.24
CA THR A 96 -17.91 -1.01 -1.04
C THR A 96 -18.36 -2.44 -0.72
N ASP A 97 -18.26 -3.36 -1.68
CA ASP A 97 -18.53 -4.78 -1.46
C ASP A 97 -17.44 -5.45 -0.58
N PHE A 98 -16.26 -4.84 -0.48
CA PHE A 98 -15.11 -5.42 0.22
C PHE A 98 -14.49 -4.48 1.27
N VAL A 99 -14.59 -3.15 1.07
CA VAL A 99 -13.93 -2.16 1.92
C VAL A 99 -14.67 -0.82 1.88
N ASP A 100 -14.99 -0.32 3.07
CA ASP A 100 -15.46 1.06 3.25
C ASP A 100 -14.25 1.99 3.38
N ILE A 101 -13.82 2.60 2.27
CA ILE A 101 -12.67 3.51 2.25
C ILE A 101 -12.93 4.86 2.93
N THR A 102 -14.20 5.18 3.22
CA THR A 102 -14.56 6.40 3.98
C THR A 102 -14.20 6.24 5.45
N ASN A 103 -14.17 5.01 5.96
CA ASN A 103 -13.69 4.70 7.29
C ASN A 103 -12.22 5.10 7.44
N ALA A 104 -11.89 5.85 8.50
CA ALA A 104 -10.54 6.30 8.78
C ALA A 104 -9.52 5.16 8.96
N ALA A 105 -9.96 3.95 9.34
CA ALA A 105 -9.12 2.78 9.53
C ALA A 105 -8.84 1.97 8.25
N TYR A 106 -9.51 2.27 7.14
CA TYR A 106 -9.43 1.50 5.89
C TYR A 106 -9.04 2.38 4.70
N GLY A 107 -8.56 1.75 3.62
CA GLY A 107 -8.09 2.44 2.42
C GLY A 107 -6.57 2.51 2.34
N LEU A 108 -6.05 3.55 1.67
CA LEU A 108 -4.62 3.74 1.45
C LEU A 108 -3.98 4.57 2.57
N PHE A 109 -2.80 4.13 2.99
CA PHE A 109 -1.95 4.78 3.98
C PHE A 109 -0.54 4.90 3.41
N TYR A 110 0.12 6.01 3.71
CA TYR A 110 1.41 6.38 3.15
C TYR A 110 2.41 6.63 4.27
N GLU A 111 3.61 6.12 4.09
CA GLU A 111 4.77 6.33 4.97
C GLU A 111 5.90 6.95 4.14
N LEU A 112 6.58 7.94 4.70
CA LEU A 112 7.78 8.55 4.14
C LEU A 112 8.97 8.22 5.04
N THR A 113 10.05 7.74 4.45
CA THR A 113 11.34 7.60 5.12
C THR A 113 12.33 8.56 4.47
N PRO A 114 12.60 9.74 5.08
CA PRO A 114 13.61 10.67 4.57
C PRO A 114 15.01 10.05 4.53
N GLY A 115 15.81 10.46 3.55
CA GLY A 115 17.23 10.13 3.49
C GLY A 115 18.04 10.86 4.57
N THR A 116 19.20 10.32 4.91
CA THR A 116 20.06 10.86 5.98
C THR A 116 20.63 12.24 5.68
N SER A 117 20.78 12.59 4.40
CA SER A 117 21.39 13.85 3.95
C SER A 117 20.37 14.93 3.59
N TYR A 118 19.08 14.59 3.57
CA TYR A 118 18.02 15.44 3.01
C TYR A 118 16.79 15.43 3.92
N PHE A 119 16.90 16.08 5.08
CA PHE A 119 15.84 16.19 6.09
C PHE A 119 14.78 17.26 5.78
N THR A 120 14.87 17.90 4.62
CA THR A 120 13.97 18.96 4.16
C THR A 120 12.73 18.42 3.45
N ILE A 121 12.73 17.13 3.09
CA ILE A 121 11.53 16.45 2.63
C ILE A 121 10.64 16.08 3.81
N SER A 122 9.35 16.37 3.66
CA SER A 122 8.33 16.04 4.66
C SER A 122 7.07 15.46 4.00
N LYS A 123 6.23 14.82 4.82
CA LYS A 123 4.90 14.36 4.43
C LYS A 123 3.87 14.99 5.35
N ALA A 124 2.75 15.44 4.80
CA ALA A 124 1.62 15.90 5.59
C ALA A 124 1.21 14.83 6.63
N GLY A 125 0.81 15.28 7.83
CA GLY A 125 0.43 14.39 8.93
C GLY A 125 1.57 13.58 9.56
N GLY A 126 2.84 13.83 9.18
CA GLY A 126 4.00 13.12 9.68
C GLY A 126 4.38 11.89 8.85
N ASN A 127 5.58 11.36 9.14
CA ASN A 127 6.25 10.37 8.29
C ASN A 127 5.71 8.94 8.41
N ALA A 128 5.10 8.57 9.55
CA ALA A 128 4.50 7.25 9.74
C ALA A 128 3.24 7.05 8.87
N PHE A 129 2.80 5.80 8.72
CA PHE A 129 1.58 5.44 8.00
C PHE A 129 0.36 6.24 8.49
N ASN A 130 -0.15 7.10 7.60
CA ASN A 130 -1.43 7.78 7.75
C ASN A 130 -2.02 8.05 6.36
N LYS A 131 -3.26 8.55 6.28
CA LYS A 131 -3.95 8.78 4.99
C LYS A 131 -3.39 9.94 4.16
N GLN A 132 -2.52 10.77 4.71
CA GLN A 132 -1.95 11.91 3.98
C GLN A 132 -0.84 11.42 3.03
N SER A 133 -0.98 11.76 1.76
CA SER A 133 -0.13 11.34 0.64
C SER A 133 0.77 12.44 0.08
N VAL A 134 0.56 13.70 0.49
CA VAL A 134 1.28 14.84 -0.05
C VAL A 134 2.67 14.92 0.57
N LEU A 135 3.68 14.87 -0.30
CA LEU A 135 5.07 15.17 0.01
C LEU A 135 5.35 16.64 -0.22
N THR A 136 6.28 17.19 0.54
CA THR A 136 6.76 18.57 0.40
C THR A 136 8.28 18.57 0.41
N TRP A 137 8.87 19.22 -0.58
CA TRP A 137 10.30 19.52 -0.64
C TRP A 137 10.51 21.02 -0.44
N ASP A 138 11.27 21.37 0.60
CA ASP A 138 11.67 22.76 0.87
C ASP A 138 13.14 22.97 0.51
N ASN A 139 13.40 23.91 -0.40
CA ASN A 139 14.76 24.38 -0.66
C ASN A 139 15.18 25.38 0.42
N VAL A 140 15.93 24.91 1.42
CA VAL A 140 16.45 25.75 2.53
C VAL A 140 17.93 26.12 2.37
N GLY A 141 18.47 26.14 1.14
CA GLY A 141 19.87 26.52 0.95
C GLY A 141 20.34 26.54 -0.51
N THR A 142 21.45 25.85 -0.76
CA THR A 142 22.06 25.78 -2.10
C THR A 142 21.27 24.82 -2.97
N ALA A 143 20.88 25.28 -4.16
CA ALA A 143 20.18 24.45 -5.14
C ALA A 143 20.99 23.19 -5.47
N LEU A 144 20.27 22.07 -5.60
CA LEU A 144 20.80 20.82 -6.12
C LEU A 144 21.43 21.06 -7.49
N GLN A 145 22.53 20.36 -7.76
CA GLN A 145 23.21 20.45 -9.06
C GLN A 145 22.83 19.30 -10.00
N THR A 146 22.30 18.22 -9.44
CA THR A 146 21.89 17.00 -10.15
C THR A 146 20.70 16.39 -9.43
N GLU A 147 19.96 15.52 -10.12
CA GLU A 147 18.88 14.75 -9.50
C GLU A 147 19.40 13.84 -8.39
N GLN A 148 18.72 13.82 -7.25
CA GLN A 148 19.07 13.03 -6.07
C GLN A 148 17.86 12.26 -5.56
N THR A 149 18.08 11.05 -5.03
CA THR A 149 17.07 10.36 -4.22
C THR A 149 17.11 10.93 -2.82
N VAL A 150 15.99 11.51 -2.38
CA VAL A 150 15.91 12.23 -1.09
C VAL A 150 15.11 11.48 -0.04
N ALA A 151 14.27 10.53 -0.45
CA ALA A 151 13.50 9.69 0.45
C ALA A 151 13.05 8.40 -0.24
N THR A 152 12.46 7.51 0.56
CA THR A 152 11.64 6.41 0.06
C THR A 152 10.22 6.53 0.61
N THR A 153 9.23 6.11 -0.16
CA THR A 153 7.83 6.06 0.26
C THR A 153 7.33 4.62 0.25
N LYS A 154 6.48 4.27 1.21
CA LYS A 154 5.72 3.01 1.19
C LYS A 154 4.24 3.30 1.22
N VAL A 155 3.49 2.47 0.53
CA VAL A 155 2.03 2.49 0.56
C VAL A 155 1.48 1.19 1.12
N LYS A 156 0.44 1.32 1.93
CA LYS A 156 -0.28 0.22 2.56
C LYS A 156 -1.75 0.35 2.25
N PHE A 157 -2.40 -0.76 1.93
CA PHE A 157 -3.84 -0.84 1.81
C PHE A 157 -4.41 -1.68 2.95
N VAL A 158 -5.41 -1.15 3.65
CA VAL A 158 -6.02 -1.79 4.83
C VAL A 158 -7.52 -1.98 4.61
N ALA A 159 -7.99 -3.22 4.82
CA ALA A 159 -9.41 -3.57 4.94
C ALA A 159 -9.65 -4.25 6.31
N SER A 160 -10.90 -4.66 6.57
CA SER A 160 -11.27 -5.33 7.82
C SER A 160 -10.64 -6.72 7.96
N PHE A 161 -10.42 -7.44 6.85
CA PHE A 161 -9.96 -8.83 6.84
C PHE A 161 -8.54 -9.04 6.28
N ALA A 162 -7.97 -8.05 5.58
CA ALA A 162 -6.64 -8.14 5.00
C ALA A 162 -5.95 -6.78 4.94
N GLU A 163 -4.63 -6.83 4.91
CA GLU A 163 -3.74 -5.68 4.74
C GLU A 163 -2.61 -6.09 3.80
N ILE A 164 -2.16 -5.18 2.94
CA ILE A 164 -0.97 -5.39 2.13
C ILE A 164 -0.14 -4.11 2.08
N THR A 165 1.18 -4.27 2.10
CA THR A 165 2.13 -3.16 1.95
C THR A 165 2.95 -3.41 0.70
N ARG A 166 3.07 -2.38 -0.13
CA ARG A 166 3.91 -2.41 -1.33
C ARG A 166 5.39 -2.25 -0.93
N THR A 167 6.29 -2.77 -1.76
CA THR A 167 7.70 -2.40 -1.72
C THR A 167 7.87 -0.89 -1.81
N ALA A 168 8.93 -0.36 -1.18
CA ALA A 168 9.17 1.06 -1.17
C ALA A 168 9.52 1.57 -2.58
N ASP A 169 9.05 2.76 -2.92
CA ASP A 169 9.37 3.48 -4.15
C ASP A 169 10.28 4.69 -3.79
N ASN A 170 11.26 5.01 -4.64
CA ASN A 170 12.17 6.13 -4.41
C ASN A 170 11.49 7.46 -4.74
N VAL A 171 11.74 8.48 -3.91
CA VAL A 171 11.36 9.86 -4.17
C VAL A 171 12.61 10.63 -4.59
N THR A 172 12.56 11.26 -5.75
CA THR A 172 13.69 12.03 -6.29
C THR A 172 13.37 13.51 -6.33
N VAL A 173 14.42 14.33 -6.29
CA VAL A 173 14.33 15.76 -6.51
C VAL A 173 15.33 16.12 -7.59
N LYS A 174 14.88 16.85 -8.62
CA LYS A 174 15.75 17.42 -9.65
C LYS A 174 15.89 18.94 -9.47
N PRO A 175 17.01 19.55 -9.90
CA PRO A 175 17.08 20.99 -10.04
C PRO A 175 16.01 21.54 -11.01
N GLU A 176 15.58 22.78 -10.75
CA GLU A 176 14.77 23.59 -11.67
C GLU A 176 15.56 23.99 -12.93
#